data_AF-A0A9F2QBJ1-F1
#
_entry.id   AF-A0A9F2QBJ1-F1
#
_cell.length_a   1.000
_cell.length_b   1.000
_cell.length_c   1.000
_cell.angle_alpha   90.00
_cell.angle_beta   90.00
_cell.angle_gamma   90.00
#
_symmetry.space_group_name_H-M   'P 1'
#
loop_
_entity.id
_entity.type
_entity.pdbx_description
1 polymer ?
#
loop_
_entity_poly.entity_id
_entity_poly.type
_entity_poly.pdbx_seq_one_letter_code
_entity_poly.pdbx_strand_id
1 'polypeptide(L)'
;MASFITVQLKKTSEVDLAKPLCKFIQQTYPGGESQAEHCRAAEELNKLRKSALGRSLDKHESSLETLRRYYDQLCSIEPKFPFSENQICVTFTWKDAFDKGSLFGGSVKLALASLGYEKICVLFNCGALASQIASEQNLDSDEGMKAAAKYYQFASGAFQHIKDTVLSSLNREPTVDISPDTVGTLSLIMLAQGQEVFFLKATRDKMKDAIIAKLANQAADYYGDAFKQCQYKDTLPKEVFPLLAAKHCIMQAHAEYHQSVLAKQQKKFGEEISRLQHAADLVKTVTSRYDEYISVKDLSDKINRALTAAKKDNDFIYHDRVPDLKDLEPIGKVSLVKATPVTIPLSQKFTDLFEKMVPMAVQQALTVYNQRKADLVNRSIGQMREATNLANGVLASLNLPAAIEDVSGDSIPQSILQKSKSVIEQGGVEAIDQLMKDLPELLQRNREILDEVCLQ
;
A
#
# COMPACT_ATOMS: atom_id res chain seq x y z
N MET A 1 -4.95 20.35 -28.23
CA MET A 1 -4.58 19.14 -27.45
C MET A 1 -4.59 19.52 -25.98
N ALA A 2 -5.39 18.85 -25.17
CA ALA A 2 -5.41 19.11 -23.72
C ALA A 2 -4.11 18.59 -23.10
N SER A 3 -3.26 19.49 -22.59
CA SER A 3 -2.03 19.12 -21.91
C SER A 3 -2.37 18.72 -20.47
N PHE A 4 -2.27 17.43 -20.16
CA PHE A 4 -2.51 16.87 -18.83
C PHE A 4 -1.18 16.44 -18.21
N ILE A 5 -1.01 16.67 -16.90
CA ILE A 5 0.19 16.26 -16.18
C ILE A 5 0.13 14.75 -15.94
N THR A 6 1.26 14.08 -16.16
CA THR A 6 1.42 12.64 -15.89
C THR A 6 2.68 12.42 -15.07
N VAL A 7 2.72 11.30 -14.35
CA VAL A 7 3.86 10.93 -13.51
C VAL A 7 4.60 9.78 -14.16
N GLN A 8 5.93 9.85 -14.18
CA GLN A 8 6.78 8.77 -14.68
C GLN A 8 6.89 7.64 -13.65
N LEU A 9 7.03 6.40 -14.15
CA LEU A 9 7.20 5.23 -13.28
C LEU A 9 8.59 5.25 -12.63
N LYS A 10 8.65 4.88 -11.34
CA LYS A 10 9.89 4.51 -10.66
C LYS A 10 10.48 3.27 -11.29
N LYS A 11 11.81 3.21 -11.32
CA LYS A 11 12.59 2.08 -11.83
C LYS A 11 13.18 1.30 -10.65
N THR A 12 13.20 -0.02 -10.74
CA THR A 12 13.81 -0.92 -9.75
C THR A 12 14.89 -1.77 -10.38
N SER A 13 15.84 -2.22 -9.57
CA SER A 13 16.71 -3.35 -9.92
C SER A 13 15.95 -4.68 -9.83
N GLU A 14 16.42 -5.68 -10.58
CA GLU A 14 15.95 -7.05 -10.42
C GLU A 14 16.35 -7.59 -9.04
N VAL A 15 15.47 -8.39 -8.45
CA VAL A 15 15.64 -9.01 -7.12
C VAL A 15 15.05 -10.40 -7.21
N ASP A 16 15.75 -11.38 -6.64
CA ASP A 16 15.25 -12.74 -6.49
C ASP A 16 14.41 -12.85 -5.22
N LEU A 17 13.08 -12.89 -5.38
CA LEU A 17 12.16 -13.13 -4.28
C LEU A 17 12.03 -14.62 -3.93
N ALA A 18 12.22 -15.52 -4.89
CA ALA A 18 11.91 -16.92 -4.70
C ALA A 18 12.89 -17.56 -3.71
N LYS A 19 14.19 -17.39 -3.92
CA LYS A 19 15.23 -18.02 -3.11
C LYS A 19 15.09 -17.79 -1.59
N PRO A 20 14.99 -16.53 -1.08
CA PRO A 20 14.86 -16.30 0.35
C PRO A 20 13.53 -16.79 0.93
N LEU A 21 12.43 -16.69 0.18
CA LEU A 21 11.11 -17.20 0.61
C LEU A 21 11.10 -18.73 0.67
N CYS A 22 11.60 -19.41 -0.37
CA CYS A 22 11.73 -20.86 -0.43
C CYS A 22 12.60 -21.39 0.72
N LYS A 23 13.71 -20.71 1.03
CA LYS A 23 14.57 -21.08 2.18
C LYS A 23 13.78 -21.06 3.50
N PHE A 24 13.00 -20.01 3.73
CA PHE A 24 12.14 -19.93 4.93
C PHE A 24 11.07 -21.02 4.96
N ILE A 25 10.40 -21.27 3.82
CA ILE A 25 9.38 -22.31 3.68
C ILE A 25 9.97 -23.68 4.01
N GLN A 26 11.15 -24.01 3.51
CA GLN A 26 11.83 -25.29 3.76
C GLN A 26 12.24 -25.48 5.23
N GLN A 27 12.55 -24.39 5.93
CA GLN A 27 12.89 -24.42 7.36
C GLN A 27 11.65 -24.54 8.26
N THR A 28 10.50 -24.05 7.80
CA THR A 28 9.28 -23.92 8.61
C THR A 28 8.33 -25.09 8.42
N TYR A 29 8.22 -25.61 7.20
CA TYR A 29 7.29 -26.69 6.85
C TYR A 29 8.03 -28.01 6.66
N PRO A 30 7.46 -29.14 7.10
CA PRO A 30 8.05 -30.45 6.84
C PRO A 30 8.10 -30.74 5.33
N GLY A 31 9.07 -31.53 4.90
CA GLY A 31 9.18 -31.95 3.50
C GLY A 31 7.91 -32.66 3.02
N GLY A 32 7.41 -32.30 1.84
CA GLY A 32 6.19 -32.88 1.27
C GLY A 32 5.48 -31.95 0.28
N GLU A 33 4.24 -32.31 -0.09
CA GLU A 33 3.46 -31.60 -1.11
C GLU A 33 3.14 -30.15 -0.71
N SER A 34 2.73 -29.90 0.54
CA SER A 34 2.42 -28.54 1.02
C SER A 34 3.65 -27.61 0.96
N GLN A 35 4.84 -28.11 1.31
CA GLN A 35 6.09 -27.34 1.20
C GLN A 35 6.39 -27.01 -0.26
N ALA A 36 6.22 -27.99 -1.17
CA ALA A 36 6.42 -27.79 -2.60
C ALA A 36 5.41 -26.80 -3.21
N GLU A 37 4.13 -26.83 -2.79
CA GLU A 37 3.12 -25.85 -3.21
C GLU A 37 3.53 -24.42 -2.82
N HIS A 38 3.98 -24.20 -1.59
CA HIS A 38 4.43 -22.88 -1.13
C HIS A 38 5.68 -22.39 -1.88
N CYS A 39 6.64 -23.28 -2.17
CA CYS A 39 7.80 -22.92 -2.98
C CYS A 39 7.41 -22.54 -4.42
N ARG A 40 6.45 -23.26 -5.03
CA ARG A 40 5.90 -22.87 -6.35
C ARG A 40 5.22 -21.51 -6.30
N ALA A 41 4.47 -21.21 -5.24
CA ALA A 41 3.87 -19.89 -5.03
C ALA A 41 4.93 -18.78 -4.93
N ALA A 42 6.07 -19.03 -4.28
CA ALA A 42 7.20 -18.10 -4.22
C ALA A 42 7.84 -17.84 -5.59
N GLU A 43 7.96 -18.87 -6.42
CA GLU A 43 8.42 -18.72 -7.82
C GLU A 43 7.43 -17.92 -8.67
N GLU A 44 6.12 -18.16 -8.52
CA GLU A 44 5.08 -17.39 -9.22
C GLU A 44 5.06 -15.92 -8.76
N LEU A 45 5.27 -15.64 -7.47
CA LEU A 45 5.44 -14.28 -6.97
C LEU A 45 6.67 -13.58 -7.59
N ASN A 46 7.79 -14.30 -7.72
CA ASN A 46 9.00 -13.77 -8.37
C ASN A 46 8.75 -13.44 -9.85
N LYS A 47 8.05 -14.32 -10.58
CA LYS A 47 7.62 -14.06 -11.97
C LYS A 47 6.65 -12.88 -12.06
N LEU A 48 5.74 -12.75 -11.10
CA LEU A 48 4.80 -11.63 -11.03
C LEU A 48 5.54 -10.30 -10.86
N ARG A 49 6.54 -10.24 -9.96
CA ARG A 49 7.40 -9.06 -9.81
C ARG A 49 8.09 -8.69 -11.12
N LYS A 50 8.71 -9.65 -11.79
CA LYS A 50 9.37 -9.42 -13.10
C LYS A 50 8.39 -8.91 -14.16
N SER A 51 7.17 -9.45 -14.17
CA SER A 51 6.13 -9.03 -15.12
C SER A 51 5.60 -7.63 -14.84
N ALA A 52 5.48 -7.27 -13.56
CA ALA A 52 4.99 -5.99 -13.10
C ALA A 52 6.04 -4.87 -13.20
N LEU A 53 7.34 -5.17 -13.01
CA LEU A 53 8.39 -4.17 -12.81
C LEU A 53 9.61 -4.30 -13.73
N GLY A 54 9.83 -5.46 -14.34
CA GLY A 54 11.05 -5.79 -15.10
C GLY A 54 11.04 -5.38 -16.57
N ARG A 55 9.90 -4.88 -17.07
CA ARG A 55 9.72 -4.44 -18.47
C ARG A 55 9.10 -3.06 -18.54
N SER A 56 9.30 -2.36 -19.66
CA SER A 56 8.50 -1.18 -19.97
C SER A 56 7.04 -1.57 -20.05
N LEU A 57 6.22 -0.99 -19.19
CA LEU A 57 4.78 -1.20 -19.19
C LEU A 57 4.13 -0.36 -20.28
N ASP A 58 3.22 -0.97 -21.03
CA ASP A 58 2.31 -0.26 -21.91
C ASP A 58 1.26 0.50 -21.08
N LYS A 59 0.79 1.62 -21.63
CA LYS A 59 -0.19 2.50 -20.98
C LYS A 59 -1.61 1.95 -21.16
N HIS A 60 -1.83 0.76 -20.63
CA HIS A 60 -3.08 0.02 -20.77
C HIS A 60 -3.51 -0.61 -19.44
N GLU A 61 -4.81 -0.84 -19.28
CA GLU A 61 -5.40 -1.39 -18.04
C GLU A 61 -4.80 -2.76 -17.68
N SER A 62 -4.43 -3.58 -18.65
CA SER A 62 -3.78 -4.89 -18.39
C SER A 62 -2.44 -4.77 -17.64
N SER A 63 -1.66 -3.73 -17.94
CA SER A 63 -0.40 -3.48 -17.24
C SER A 63 -0.62 -2.89 -15.85
N LEU A 64 -1.62 -2.01 -15.70
CA LEU A 64 -2.04 -1.52 -14.40
C LEU A 64 -2.59 -2.64 -13.51
N GLU A 65 -3.33 -3.57 -14.09
CA GLU A 65 -3.88 -4.73 -13.40
C GLU A 65 -2.77 -5.68 -12.92
N THR A 66 -1.71 -5.87 -13.72
CA THR A 66 -0.55 -6.64 -13.31
C THR A 66 0.18 -5.99 -12.12
N LEU A 67 0.33 -4.66 -12.13
CA LEU A 67 0.89 -3.91 -11.00
C LEU A 67 0.02 -4.02 -9.74
N ARG A 68 -1.30 -3.85 -9.86
CA ARG A 68 -2.26 -3.98 -8.76
C ARG A 68 -2.23 -5.36 -8.14
N ARG A 69 -2.20 -6.42 -8.98
CA ARG A 69 -2.12 -7.80 -8.51
C ARG A 69 -0.81 -8.04 -7.76
N TYR A 70 0.29 -7.46 -8.22
CA TYR A 70 1.56 -7.54 -7.50
C TYR A 70 1.49 -6.83 -6.14
N TYR A 71 0.92 -5.63 -6.09
CA TYR A 71 0.70 -4.89 -4.84
C TYR A 71 -0.18 -5.69 -3.84
N ASP A 72 -1.31 -6.23 -4.30
CA ASP A 72 -2.20 -7.04 -3.45
C ASP A 72 -1.51 -8.30 -2.92
N GLN A 73 -0.67 -8.93 -3.74
CA GLN A 73 0.11 -10.09 -3.31
C GLN A 73 1.16 -9.71 -2.26
N LEU A 74 1.83 -8.55 -2.40
CA LEU A 74 2.76 -8.04 -1.37
C LEU A 74 2.04 -7.77 -0.04
N CYS A 75 0.84 -7.18 -0.09
CA CYS A 75 0.02 -6.99 1.11
C CYS A 75 -0.38 -8.34 1.74
N SER A 76 -0.74 -9.33 0.93
CA SER A 76 -1.20 -10.63 1.40
C SER A 76 -0.10 -11.50 2.03
N ILE A 77 1.16 -11.35 1.60
CA ILE A 77 2.29 -12.12 2.16
C ILE A 77 2.87 -11.52 3.44
N GLU A 78 2.69 -10.22 3.70
CA GLU A 78 3.26 -9.53 4.85
C GLU A 78 3.02 -10.24 6.20
N PRO A 79 1.81 -10.72 6.55
CA PRO A 79 1.59 -11.41 7.82
C PRO A 79 2.09 -12.87 7.84
N LYS A 80 2.53 -13.41 6.71
CA LYS A 80 2.85 -14.84 6.53
C LYS A 80 4.34 -15.14 6.58
N PHE A 81 5.17 -14.11 6.49
CA PHE A 81 6.61 -14.21 6.47
C PHE A 81 7.24 -13.23 7.46
N PRO A 82 8.37 -13.59 8.09
CA PRO A 82 9.04 -12.76 9.11
C PRO A 82 9.86 -11.61 8.50
N PHE A 83 9.21 -10.73 7.74
CA PHE A 83 9.86 -9.55 7.15
C PHE A 83 10.24 -8.52 8.22
N SER A 84 9.39 -8.32 9.23
CA SER A 84 9.61 -7.33 10.30
C SER A 84 10.72 -7.73 11.27
N GLU A 85 10.97 -9.03 11.46
CA GLU A 85 12.05 -9.53 12.31
C GLU A 85 13.41 -9.61 11.58
N ASN A 86 13.49 -9.11 10.33
CA ASN A 86 14.65 -9.19 9.45
C ASN A 86 15.22 -10.62 9.25
N GLN A 87 14.41 -11.66 9.51
CA GLN A 87 14.80 -13.05 9.25
C GLN A 87 14.80 -13.35 7.75
N ILE A 88 13.92 -12.69 7.01
CA ILE A 88 13.94 -12.66 5.54
C ILE A 88 14.42 -11.29 5.08
N CYS A 89 15.69 -11.24 4.71
CA CYS A 89 16.33 -10.02 4.20
C CYS A 89 16.29 -10.00 2.66
N VAL A 90 15.30 -9.32 2.10
CA VAL A 90 15.23 -9.02 0.66
C VAL A 90 15.45 -7.53 0.48
N THR A 91 16.56 -7.15 -0.13
CA THR A 91 16.86 -5.73 -0.40
C THR A 91 16.23 -5.29 -1.71
N PHE A 92 15.32 -4.32 -1.63
CA PHE A 92 14.67 -3.69 -2.77
C PHE A 92 15.36 -2.37 -3.11
N THR A 93 15.81 -2.22 -4.36
CA THR A 93 16.50 -1.00 -4.83
C THR A 93 15.65 -0.27 -5.86
N TRP A 94 15.19 0.92 -5.51
CA TRP A 94 14.42 1.79 -6.41
C TRP A 94 15.15 3.10 -6.70
N LYS A 95 14.90 3.64 -7.89
CA LYS A 95 15.32 4.96 -8.32
C LYS A 95 14.19 5.97 -8.12
N ASP A 96 14.55 7.20 -7.80
CA ASP A 96 13.64 8.35 -7.82
C ASP A 96 13.04 8.53 -9.23
N ALA A 97 11.75 8.84 -9.31
CA ALA A 97 11.01 9.01 -10.56
C ALA A 97 11.33 10.31 -11.30
N PHE A 98 11.85 11.32 -10.58
CA PHE A 98 12.07 12.67 -11.09
C PHE A 98 13.56 13.00 -11.26
N ASP A 99 14.45 12.09 -10.86
CA ASP A 99 15.90 12.28 -10.89
C ASP A 99 16.35 13.55 -10.11
N LYS A 100 15.58 13.91 -9.08
CA LYS A 100 15.80 15.13 -8.27
C LYS A 100 16.80 14.98 -7.13
N GLY A 101 17.32 13.77 -6.90
CA GLY A 101 18.49 13.58 -6.03
C GLY A 101 19.79 13.92 -6.77
N SER A 102 20.74 14.60 -6.11
CA SER A 102 22.21 14.51 -6.34
C SER A 102 22.95 15.72 -5.74
N LEU A 103 24.22 15.46 -5.36
CA LEU A 103 25.30 16.33 -4.86
C LEU A 103 25.06 17.20 -3.62
N PHE A 104 23.86 17.74 -3.39
CA PHE A 104 23.57 18.64 -2.25
C PHE A 104 22.35 18.24 -1.41
N GLY A 105 21.74 17.08 -1.67
CA GLY A 105 20.67 16.50 -0.85
C GLY A 105 19.83 15.46 -1.60
N GLY A 106 19.43 14.39 -0.91
CA GLY A 106 18.56 13.33 -1.43
C GLY A 106 19.28 12.24 -2.24
N SER A 107 19.02 10.97 -1.92
CA SER A 107 19.58 9.84 -2.68
C SER A 107 18.74 9.58 -3.94
N VAL A 108 19.38 9.57 -5.12
CA VAL A 108 18.74 9.18 -6.40
C VAL A 108 18.25 7.74 -6.41
N LYS A 109 18.89 6.90 -5.59
CA LYS A 109 18.57 5.48 -5.45
C LYS A 109 18.53 5.13 -3.98
N LEU A 110 17.53 4.36 -3.57
CA LEU A 110 17.43 3.91 -2.19
C LEU A 110 17.19 2.40 -2.19
N ALA A 111 18.05 1.70 -1.46
CA ALA A 111 18.03 0.26 -1.27
C ALA A 111 17.65 -0.05 0.18
N LEU A 112 16.52 -0.69 0.40
CA LEU A 112 16.04 -1.07 1.74
C LEU A 112 15.58 -2.52 1.76
N ALA A 113 15.95 -3.23 2.83
CA ALA A 113 15.38 -4.53 3.15
C ALA A 113 14.04 -4.38 3.87
N SER A 114 13.05 -3.81 3.19
CA SER A 114 11.72 -3.53 3.75
C SER A 114 10.62 -3.83 2.74
N LEU A 115 9.69 -4.70 3.10
CA LEU A 115 8.48 -4.97 2.32
C LEU A 115 7.57 -3.73 2.26
N GLY A 116 7.55 -2.93 3.34
CA GLY A 116 6.86 -1.64 3.38
C GLY A 116 7.35 -0.70 2.28
N TYR A 117 8.67 -0.63 2.09
CA TYR A 117 9.27 0.16 1.01
C TYR A 117 8.90 -0.34 -0.39
N GLU A 118 8.94 -1.66 -0.63
CA GLU A 118 8.50 -2.24 -1.91
C GLU A 118 7.03 -1.90 -2.20
N LYS A 119 6.13 -2.07 -1.22
CA LYS A 119 4.70 -1.73 -1.35
C LYS A 119 4.48 -0.27 -1.73
N ILE A 120 5.17 0.67 -1.07
CA ILE A 120 5.05 2.11 -1.35
C ILE A 120 5.48 2.42 -2.79
N CYS A 121 6.61 1.89 -3.23
CA CYS A 121 7.12 2.10 -4.58
C CYS A 121 6.21 1.49 -5.67
N VAL A 122 5.66 0.29 -5.41
CA VAL A 122 4.71 -0.34 -6.33
C VAL A 122 3.41 0.46 -6.41
N LEU A 123 2.87 0.93 -5.28
CA LEU A 123 1.67 1.77 -5.27
C LEU A 123 1.90 3.11 -5.97
N PHE A 124 3.09 3.70 -5.85
CA PHE A 124 3.48 4.88 -6.61
C PHE A 124 3.39 4.60 -8.11
N ASN A 125 3.91 3.47 -8.57
CA ASN A 125 3.82 3.06 -9.97
C ASN A 125 2.37 2.78 -10.42
N CYS A 126 1.52 2.24 -9.56
CA CYS A 126 0.08 2.13 -9.83
C CYS A 126 -0.55 3.51 -10.09
N GLY A 127 -0.29 4.49 -9.22
CA GLY A 127 -0.80 5.85 -9.38
C GLY A 127 -0.24 6.55 -10.62
N ALA A 128 1.06 6.40 -10.87
CA ALA A 128 1.73 6.96 -12.04
C ALA A 128 1.21 6.37 -13.36
N LEU A 129 1.09 5.04 -13.48
CA LEU A 129 0.55 4.42 -14.69
C LEU A 129 -0.92 4.80 -14.91
N ALA A 130 -1.73 4.88 -13.84
CA ALA A 130 -3.09 5.35 -13.94
C ALA A 130 -3.17 6.80 -14.45
N SER A 131 -2.26 7.69 -14.02
CA SER A 131 -2.19 9.06 -14.54
C SER A 131 -1.90 9.10 -16.05
N GLN A 132 -1.03 8.22 -16.52
CA GLN A 132 -0.69 8.09 -17.95
C GLN A 132 -1.88 7.57 -18.75
N ILE A 133 -2.53 6.49 -18.30
CA ILE A 133 -3.73 5.94 -18.93
C ILE A 133 -4.85 6.99 -18.99
N ALA A 134 -5.05 7.75 -17.91
CA ALA A 134 -6.04 8.82 -17.85
C ALA A 134 -5.82 9.89 -18.92
N SER A 135 -4.55 10.30 -19.12
CA SER A 135 -4.17 11.32 -20.10
C SER A 135 -4.35 10.89 -21.56
N GLU A 136 -4.38 9.58 -21.82
CA GLU A 136 -4.55 9.02 -23.17
C GLU A 136 -6.01 8.71 -23.51
N GLN A 137 -6.94 8.91 -22.58
CA GLN A 137 -8.36 8.70 -22.86
C GLN A 137 -8.88 9.70 -23.88
N ASN A 138 -9.77 9.24 -24.75
CA ASN A 138 -10.49 10.11 -25.66
C ASN A 138 -11.52 10.95 -24.89
N LEU A 139 -11.22 12.23 -24.68
CA LEU A 139 -12.13 13.14 -23.98
C LEU A 139 -13.29 13.64 -24.84
N ASP A 140 -13.45 13.16 -26.07
CA ASP A 140 -14.67 13.39 -26.85
C ASP A 140 -15.75 12.33 -26.58
N SER A 141 -15.40 11.17 -25.99
CA SER A 141 -16.34 10.08 -25.67
C SER A 141 -16.74 10.03 -24.19
N ASP A 142 -17.99 9.63 -23.91
CA ASP A 142 -18.51 9.46 -22.54
C ASP A 142 -17.70 8.44 -21.75
N GLU A 143 -17.35 7.33 -22.41
CA GLU A 143 -16.56 6.26 -21.86
C GLU A 143 -15.15 6.75 -21.50
N GLY A 144 -14.51 7.52 -22.39
CA GLY A 144 -13.17 8.05 -22.18
C GLY A 144 -13.13 9.07 -21.04
N MET A 145 -14.08 10.00 -20.98
CA MET A 145 -14.21 10.93 -19.85
C MET A 145 -14.44 10.20 -18.52
N LYS A 146 -15.34 9.20 -18.49
CA LYS A 146 -15.61 8.39 -17.29
C LYS A 146 -14.37 7.62 -16.85
N ALA A 147 -13.64 7.03 -17.79
CA ALA A 147 -12.40 6.31 -17.53
C ALA A 147 -11.31 7.25 -16.99
N ALA A 148 -11.08 8.40 -17.63
CA ALA A 148 -10.09 9.39 -17.19
C ALA A 148 -10.38 9.86 -15.76
N ALA A 149 -11.62 10.23 -15.46
CA ALA A 149 -12.03 10.65 -14.12
C ALA A 149 -11.82 9.54 -13.07
N LYS A 150 -12.07 8.27 -13.43
CA LYS A 150 -11.82 7.12 -12.53
C LYS A 150 -10.32 6.95 -12.26
N TYR A 151 -9.48 7.00 -13.29
CA TYR A 151 -8.04 6.82 -13.14
C TYR A 151 -7.36 7.97 -12.39
N TYR A 152 -7.77 9.22 -12.63
CA TYR A 152 -7.28 10.37 -11.86
C TYR A 152 -7.65 10.28 -10.38
N GLN A 153 -8.88 9.89 -10.04
CA GLN A 153 -9.29 9.69 -8.64
C GLN A 153 -8.55 8.52 -7.98
N PHE A 154 -8.30 7.44 -8.72
CA PHE A 154 -7.45 6.34 -8.25
C PHE A 154 -6.00 6.78 -8.01
N ALA A 155 -5.39 7.50 -8.95
CA ALA A 155 -4.03 8.02 -8.80
C ALA A 155 -3.92 8.98 -7.61
N SER A 156 -4.89 9.89 -7.47
CA SER A 156 -5.01 10.78 -6.32
C SER A 156 -5.05 10.01 -5.00
N GLY A 157 -5.89 8.97 -4.94
CA GLY A 157 -6.01 8.07 -3.79
C GLY A 157 -4.74 7.30 -3.46
N ALA A 158 -4.07 6.75 -4.46
CA ALA A 158 -2.81 6.03 -4.31
C ALA A 158 -1.71 6.94 -3.72
N PHE A 159 -1.54 8.15 -4.28
CA PHE A 159 -0.56 9.11 -3.76
C PHE A 159 -0.91 9.62 -2.35
N GLN A 160 -2.21 9.83 -2.05
CA GLN A 160 -2.65 10.19 -0.70
C GLN A 160 -2.36 9.08 0.30
N HIS A 161 -2.62 7.82 -0.04
CA HIS A 161 -2.30 6.69 0.83
C HIS A 161 -0.79 6.58 1.09
N ILE A 162 0.04 6.83 0.08
CA ILE A 162 1.51 6.87 0.26
C ILE A 162 1.89 7.98 1.25
N LYS A 163 1.32 9.18 1.09
CA LYS A 163 1.58 10.32 2.00
C LYS A 163 1.33 9.94 3.46
N ASP A 164 0.23 9.24 3.72
CA ASP A 164 -0.21 8.92 5.07
C ASP A 164 0.56 7.73 5.68
N THR A 165 1.19 6.88 4.86
CA THR A 165 1.80 5.61 5.32
C THR A 165 3.32 5.56 5.19
N VAL A 166 3.94 6.35 4.31
CA VAL A 166 5.37 6.23 3.96
C VAL A 166 6.29 6.36 5.17
N LEU A 167 6.06 7.33 6.07
CA LEU A 167 6.92 7.55 7.23
C LEU A 167 6.81 6.43 8.28
N SER A 168 5.67 5.76 8.37
CA SER A 168 5.49 4.61 9.26
C SER A 168 6.02 3.31 8.66
N SER A 169 6.08 3.23 7.33
CA SER A 169 6.49 2.03 6.59
C SER A 169 8.01 1.96 6.37
N LEU A 170 8.71 3.09 6.48
CA LEU A 170 10.15 3.21 6.26
C LEU A 170 10.86 3.58 7.57
N ASN A 171 12.03 3.00 7.78
CA ASN A 171 12.94 3.30 8.89
C ASN A 171 14.03 4.33 8.53
N ARG A 172 13.93 4.92 7.34
CA ARG A 172 14.86 5.90 6.77
C ARG A 172 14.09 6.94 5.96
N GLU A 173 14.72 8.07 5.68
CA GLU A 173 14.12 9.09 4.83
C GLU A 173 13.84 8.53 3.41
N PRO A 174 12.64 8.80 2.87
CA PRO A 174 12.27 8.38 1.52
C PRO A 174 13.02 9.18 0.44
N THR A 175 13.03 8.66 -0.80
CA THR A 175 13.39 9.48 -1.97
C THR A 175 12.37 10.59 -2.19
N VAL A 176 12.77 11.67 -2.87
CA VAL A 176 11.97 12.90 -3.00
C VAL A 176 10.59 12.61 -3.59
N ASP A 177 10.53 11.75 -4.60
CA ASP A 177 9.31 11.37 -5.29
C ASP A 177 8.21 10.74 -4.41
N ILE A 178 8.59 9.95 -3.40
CA ILE A 178 7.68 9.31 -2.44
C ILE A 178 7.63 10.02 -1.08
N SER A 179 8.26 11.19 -0.95
CA SER A 179 8.14 12.01 0.26
C SER A 179 6.71 12.54 0.44
N PRO A 180 6.22 12.70 1.69
CA PRO A 180 4.83 13.10 1.96
C PRO A 180 4.38 14.38 1.25
N ASP A 181 5.28 15.36 1.13
CA ASP A 181 5.01 16.62 0.44
C ASP A 181 4.81 16.43 -1.07
N THR A 182 5.71 15.67 -1.69
CA THR A 182 5.67 15.41 -3.13
C THR A 182 4.42 14.60 -3.50
N VAL A 183 4.16 13.48 -2.83
CA VAL A 183 2.96 12.67 -3.11
C VAL A 183 1.66 13.37 -2.70
N GLY A 184 1.69 14.24 -1.67
CA GLY A 184 0.55 15.12 -1.35
C GLY A 184 0.21 16.08 -2.48
N THR A 185 1.24 16.69 -3.07
CA THR A 185 1.09 17.58 -4.22
C THR A 185 0.58 16.80 -5.44
N LEU A 186 1.18 15.64 -5.77
CA LEU A 186 0.72 14.78 -6.86
C LEU A 186 -0.73 14.34 -6.67
N SER A 187 -1.13 13.99 -5.44
CA SER A 187 -2.50 13.62 -5.12
C SER A 187 -3.49 14.73 -5.48
N LEU A 188 -3.16 15.98 -5.14
CA LEU A 188 -3.99 17.14 -5.43
C LEU A 188 -4.01 17.47 -6.94
N ILE A 189 -2.88 17.36 -7.63
CA ILE A 189 -2.80 17.54 -9.09
C ILE A 189 -3.72 16.53 -9.80
N MET A 190 -3.66 15.25 -9.43
CA MET A 190 -4.54 14.23 -10.00
C MET A 190 -6.02 14.53 -9.70
N LEU A 191 -6.34 15.01 -8.50
CA LEU A 191 -7.70 15.42 -8.13
C LEU A 191 -8.20 16.59 -8.99
N ALA A 192 -7.34 17.60 -9.22
CA ALA A 192 -7.63 18.75 -10.07
C ALA A 192 -7.94 18.32 -11.51
N GLN A 193 -7.13 17.42 -12.08
CA GLN A 193 -7.35 16.87 -13.43
C GLN A 193 -8.64 16.06 -13.51
N GLY A 194 -8.98 15.29 -12.47
CA GLY A 194 -10.28 14.62 -12.39
C GLY A 194 -11.45 15.60 -12.41
N GLN A 195 -11.35 16.71 -11.67
CA GLN A 195 -12.37 17.77 -11.65
C GLN A 195 -12.47 18.48 -13.02
N GLU A 196 -11.33 18.73 -13.67
CA GLU A 196 -11.29 19.27 -15.04
C GLU A 196 -12.03 18.36 -16.02
N VAL A 197 -11.88 17.04 -15.92
CA VAL A 197 -12.62 16.09 -16.76
C VAL A 197 -14.14 16.19 -16.53
N PHE A 198 -14.60 16.35 -15.29
CA PHE A 198 -16.03 16.60 -15.02
C PHE A 198 -16.53 17.94 -15.55
N PHE A 199 -15.70 18.98 -15.51
CA PHE A 199 -15.99 20.27 -16.15
C PHE A 199 -16.13 20.12 -17.68
N LEU A 200 -15.21 19.41 -18.33
CA LEU A 200 -15.26 19.12 -19.76
C LEU A 200 -16.53 18.34 -20.12
N LYS A 201 -16.88 17.33 -19.31
CA LYS A 201 -18.13 16.59 -19.47
C LYS A 201 -19.36 17.49 -19.37
N ALA A 202 -19.45 18.30 -18.32
CA ALA A 202 -20.58 19.20 -18.12
C ALA A 202 -20.74 20.20 -19.27
N THR A 203 -19.62 20.68 -19.83
CA THR A 203 -19.59 21.57 -20.99
C THR A 203 -20.11 20.86 -22.25
N ARG A 204 -19.65 19.64 -22.50
CA ARG A 204 -20.07 18.84 -23.67
C ARG A 204 -21.55 18.44 -23.59
N ASP A 205 -22.01 18.06 -22.40
CA ASP A 205 -23.40 17.71 -22.13
C ASP A 205 -24.32 18.95 -22.08
N LYS A 206 -23.77 20.16 -22.32
CA LYS A 206 -24.47 21.44 -22.33
C LYS A 206 -25.30 21.67 -21.06
N MET A 207 -24.73 21.34 -19.91
CA MET A 207 -25.33 21.63 -18.60
C MET A 207 -25.49 23.15 -18.40
N LYS A 208 -26.29 23.54 -17.41
CA LYS A 208 -26.50 24.97 -17.08
C LYS A 208 -25.16 25.64 -16.76
N ASP A 209 -24.93 26.83 -17.30
CA ASP A 209 -23.70 27.62 -17.07
C ASP A 209 -23.40 27.84 -15.59
N ALA A 210 -24.42 27.99 -14.75
CA ALA A 210 -24.27 28.10 -13.30
C ALA A 210 -23.59 26.87 -12.66
N ILE A 211 -23.78 25.67 -13.21
CA ILE A 211 -23.11 24.44 -12.74
C ILE A 211 -21.69 24.40 -13.31
N ILE A 212 -21.53 24.66 -14.61
CA ILE A 212 -20.24 24.64 -15.29
C ILE A 212 -19.27 25.62 -14.63
N ALA A 213 -19.72 26.84 -14.31
CA ALA A 213 -18.94 27.85 -13.61
C ALA A 213 -18.43 27.35 -12.24
N LYS A 214 -19.30 26.69 -11.45
CA LYS A 214 -18.93 26.14 -10.14
C LYS A 214 -17.96 24.96 -10.24
N LEU A 215 -18.08 24.12 -11.27
CA LEU A 215 -17.16 23.02 -11.53
C LEU A 215 -15.77 23.52 -11.94
N ALA A 216 -15.73 24.50 -12.85
CA ALA A 216 -14.49 25.15 -13.28
C ALA A 216 -13.82 25.88 -12.12
N ASN A 217 -14.58 26.59 -11.28
CA ASN A 217 -14.05 27.29 -10.12
C ASN A 217 -13.47 26.33 -9.07
N GLN A 218 -14.07 25.16 -8.89
CA GLN A 218 -13.49 24.13 -8.02
C GLN A 218 -12.19 23.53 -8.60
N ALA A 219 -12.11 23.34 -9.93
CA ALA A 219 -10.87 22.92 -10.57
C ALA A 219 -9.77 23.97 -10.43
N ALA A 220 -10.11 25.24 -10.62
CA ALA A 220 -9.21 26.37 -10.42
C ALA A 220 -8.62 26.42 -9.01
N ASP A 221 -9.45 26.18 -7.99
CA ASP A 221 -9.03 26.06 -6.60
C ASP A 221 -8.00 24.94 -6.41
N TYR A 222 -8.29 23.73 -6.89
CA TYR A 222 -7.37 22.60 -6.75
C TYR A 222 -6.03 22.85 -7.46
N TYR A 223 -6.06 23.41 -8.67
CA TYR A 223 -4.83 23.81 -9.38
C TYR A 223 -4.07 24.93 -8.67
N GLY A 224 -4.78 25.92 -8.12
CA GLY A 224 -4.19 27.03 -7.38
C GLY A 224 -3.50 26.56 -6.11
N ASP A 225 -4.10 25.63 -5.38
CA ASP A 225 -3.49 25.06 -4.18
C ASP A 225 -2.31 24.15 -4.51
N ALA A 226 -2.39 23.35 -5.59
CA ALA A 226 -1.24 22.59 -6.08
C ALA A 226 -0.09 23.51 -6.53
N PHE A 227 -0.41 24.62 -7.20
CA PHE A 227 0.57 25.64 -7.61
C PHE A 227 1.29 26.26 -6.40
N LYS A 228 0.56 26.62 -5.33
CA LYS A 228 1.14 27.15 -4.09
C LYS A 228 2.07 26.15 -3.41
N GLN A 229 1.71 24.86 -3.41
CA GLN A 229 2.55 23.80 -2.84
C GLN A 229 3.89 23.65 -3.58
N CYS A 230 3.89 23.84 -4.90
CA CYS A 230 5.11 23.82 -5.73
C CYS A 230 5.94 25.11 -5.66
N GLN A 231 5.35 26.25 -5.30
CA GLN A 231 6.01 27.57 -5.41
C GLN A 231 7.34 27.67 -4.64
N TYR A 232 7.44 26.99 -3.50
CA TYR A 232 8.61 27.04 -2.63
C TYR A 232 9.42 25.73 -2.62
N LYS A 233 9.04 24.75 -3.45
CA LYS A 233 9.63 23.39 -3.47
C LYS A 233 9.77 22.90 -4.90
N ASP A 234 11.01 22.82 -5.39
CA ASP A 234 11.32 22.32 -6.74
C ASP A 234 11.52 20.78 -6.76
N THR A 235 10.51 20.04 -6.32
CA THR A 235 10.56 18.56 -6.21
C THR A 235 9.97 17.81 -7.40
N LEU A 236 9.25 18.50 -8.28
CA LEU A 236 8.57 17.92 -9.45
C LEU A 236 9.31 18.27 -10.76
N PRO A 237 9.01 17.58 -11.88
CA PRO A 237 9.55 17.96 -13.18
C PRO A 237 9.26 19.42 -13.55
N LYS A 238 10.20 20.05 -14.26
CA LYS A 238 10.21 21.50 -14.55
C LYS A 238 8.96 22.01 -15.29
N GLU A 239 8.33 21.15 -16.07
CA GLU A 239 7.11 21.43 -16.83
C GLU A 239 5.84 21.47 -15.98
N VAL A 240 5.86 20.88 -14.78
CA VAL A 240 4.68 20.78 -13.92
C VAL A 240 4.27 22.16 -13.40
N PHE A 241 5.23 22.93 -12.88
CA PHE A 241 4.97 24.25 -12.30
C PHE A 241 4.28 25.23 -13.28
N PRO A 242 4.80 25.48 -14.50
CA PRO A 242 4.14 26.36 -15.46
C PRO A 242 2.78 25.80 -15.94
N LEU A 243 2.63 24.48 -16.08
CA LEU A 243 1.35 23.87 -16.43
C LEU A 243 0.27 24.08 -15.35
N LEU A 244 0.62 23.97 -14.06
CA LEU A 244 -0.32 24.24 -12.97
C LEU A 244 -0.77 25.71 -12.96
N ALA A 245 0.18 26.63 -13.15
CA ALA A 245 -0.13 28.06 -13.24
C ALA A 245 -1.08 28.35 -14.41
N ALA A 246 -0.79 27.79 -15.60
CA ALA A 246 -1.64 27.94 -16.76
C ALA A 246 -3.04 27.34 -16.55
N LYS A 247 -3.12 26.10 -16.05
CA LYS A 247 -4.39 25.41 -15.75
C LYS A 247 -5.23 26.16 -14.72
N HIS A 248 -4.60 26.72 -13.68
CA HIS A 248 -5.28 27.57 -12.71
C HIS A 248 -5.97 28.76 -13.39
N CYS A 249 -5.22 29.54 -14.19
CA CYS A 249 -5.78 30.69 -14.91
C CYS A 249 -6.85 30.28 -15.95
N ILE A 250 -6.65 29.18 -16.68
CA ILE A 250 -7.61 28.70 -17.68
C ILE A 250 -8.93 28.29 -17.01
N MET A 251 -8.87 27.58 -15.89
CA MET A 251 -10.07 27.16 -15.16
C MET A 251 -10.79 28.37 -14.53
N GLN A 252 -10.06 29.38 -14.04
CA GLN A 252 -10.67 30.65 -13.60
C GLN A 252 -11.34 31.38 -14.76
N ALA A 253 -10.70 31.45 -15.93
CA ALA A 253 -11.28 32.09 -17.11
C ALA A 253 -12.56 31.38 -17.57
N HIS A 254 -12.61 30.05 -17.50
CA HIS A 254 -13.83 29.30 -17.75
C HIS A 254 -14.92 29.59 -16.71
N ALA A 255 -14.58 29.66 -15.42
CA ALA A 255 -15.53 30.00 -14.37
C ALA A 255 -16.16 31.38 -14.62
N GLU A 256 -15.34 32.39 -14.88
CA GLU A 256 -15.80 33.75 -15.17
C GLU A 256 -16.60 33.84 -16.47
N TYR A 257 -16.17 33.14 -17.52
CA TYR A 257 -16.91 33.08 -18.78
C TYR A 257 -18.32 32.53 -18.58
N HIS A 258 -18.47 31.36 -17.95
CA HIS A 258 -19.79 30.77 -17.73
C HIS A 258 -20.63 31.58 -16.74
N GLN A 259 -20.02 32.20 -15.73
CA GLN A 259 -20.73 33.10 -14.83
C GLN A 259 -21.21 34.39 -15.54
N SER A 260 -20.45 34.90 -16.51
CA SER A 260 -20.86 36.05 -17.33
C SER A 260 -22.10 35.75 -18.17
N VAL A 261 -22.22 34.52 -18.68
CA VAL A 261 -23.41 34.06 -19.41
C VAL A 261 -24.64 34.03 -18.50
N LEU A 262 -24.48 33.65 -17.23
CA LEU A 262 -25.55 33.72 -16.23
C LEU A 262 -25.93 35.17 -15.92
N ALA A 263 -24.95 36.07 -15.75
CA ALA A 263 -25.20 37.50 -15.51
C ALA A 263 -26.00 38.13 -16.66
N LYS A 264 -25.65 37.80 -17.91
CA LYS A 264 -26.41 38.19 -19.11
C LYS A 264 -27.86 37.72 -19.05
N GLN A 265 -28.11 36.45 -18.72
CA GLN A 265 -29.46 35.89 -18.59
C GLN A 265 -30.29 36.61 -17.52
N GLN A 266 -29.62 37.10 -16.47
CA GLN A 266 -30.22 37.90 -15.39
C GLN A 266 -30.30 39.40 -15.71
N LYS A 267 -29.93 39.83 -16.93
CA LYS A 267 -29.88 41.23 -17.37
C LYS A 267 -28.93 42.11 -16.53
N LYS A 268 -27.89 41.51 -15.95
CA LYS A 268 -26.79 42.21 -15.27
C LYS A 268 -25.65 42.41 -16.27
N PHE A 269 -25.81 43.36 -17.19
CA PHE A 269 -24.92 43.54 -18.33
C PHE A 269 -23.56 44.13 -17.92
N GLY A 270 -23.53 44.97 -16.89
CA GLY A 270 -22.28 45.45 -16.29
C GLY A 270 -21.44 44.31 -15.72
N GLU A 271 -22.08 43.38 -14.99
CA GLU A 271 -21.43 42.18 -14.45
C GLU A 271 -20.93 41.24 -15.57
N GLU A 272 -21.73 41.03 -16.63
CA GLU A 272 -21.29 40.27 -17.82
C GLU A 272 -19.96 40.81 -18.37
N ILE A 273 -19.88 42.13 -18.60
CA ILE A 273 -18.68 42.78 -19.13
C ILE A 273 -17.50 42.66 -18.16
N SER A 274 -17.72 42.93 -16.87
CA SER A 274 -16.65 42.86 -15.86
C SER A 274 -16.02 41.46 -15.80
N ARG A 275 -16.85 40.40 -15.80
CA ARG A 275 -16.37 39.01 -15.75
C ARG A 275 -15.67 38.59 -17.04
N LEU A 276 -16.20 39.00 -18.20
CA LEU A 276 -15.55 38.73 -19.49
C LEU A 276 -14.21 39.45 -19.62
N GLN A 277 -14.09 40.66 -19.07
CA GLN A 277 -12.82 41.40 -19.02
C GLN A 277 -11.79 40.65 -18.16
N HIS A 278 -12.18 40.15 -16.99
CA HIS A 278 -11.31 39.32 -16.14
C HIS A 278 -10.89 38.03 -16.84
N ALA A 279 -11.84 37.32 -17.47
CA ALA A 279 -11.55 36.12 -18.25
C ALA A 279 -10.55 36.41 -19.39
N ALA A 280 -10.68 37.55 -20.07
CA ALA A 280 -9.78 37.99 -21.14
C ALA A 280 -8.36 38.26 -20.63
N ASP A 281 -8.21 38.90 -19.46
CA ASP A 281 -6.92 39.19 -18.84
C ASP A 281 -6.20 37.90 -18.39
N LEU A 282 -6.95 36.93 -17.87
CA LEU A 282 -6.44 35.61 -17.49
C LEU A 282 -5.91 34.84 -18.71
N VAL A 283 -6.70 34.71 -19.79
CA VAL A 283 -6.23 34.00 -20.99
C VAL A 283 -5.08 34.72 -21.69
N LYS A 284 -5.08 36.06 -21.68
CA LYS A 284 -3.95 36.86 -22.19
C LYS A 284 -2.67 36.59 -21.41
N THR A 285 -2.76 36.48 -20.08
CA THR A 285 -1.63 36.11 -19.23
C THR A 285 -1.08 34.75 -19.64
N VAL A 286 -1.95 33.76 -19.86
CA VAL A 286 -1.55 32.41 -20.31
C VAL A 286 -0.88 32.45 -21.67
N THR A 287 -1.44 33.13 -22.67
CA THR A 287 -0.83 33.30 -23.99
C THR A 287 0.52 34.02 -23.93
N SER A 288 0.73 34.95 -22.99
CA SER A 288 2.00 35.66 -22.89
C SER A 288 3.10 34.91 -22.14
N ARG A 289 2.74 34.03 -21.20
CA ARG A 289 3.71 33.40 -20.27
C ARG A 289 3.85 31.90 -20.43
N TYR A 290 2.85 31.21 -20.97
CA TYR A 290 2.75 29.74 -20.95
C TYR A 290 2.39 29.13 -22.31
N ASP A 291 2.54 29.89 -23.40
CA ASP A 291 2.20 29.45 -24.77
C ASP A 291 2.99 28.21 -25.23
N GLU A 292 4.22 28.04 -24.74
CA GLU A 292 5.04 26.84 -24.99
C GLU A 292 4.39 25.55 -24.45
N TYR A 293 3.57 25.66 -23.40
CA TYR A 293 3.01 24.51 -22.68
C TYR A 293 1.55 24.21 -23.05
N ILE A 294 0.76 25.24 -23.35
CA ILE A 294 -0.67 25.09 -23.63
C ILE A 294 -1.21 26.22 -24.50
N SER A 295 -1.96 25.86 -25.55
CA SER A 295 -2.65 26.82 -26.42
C SER A 295 -4.07 27.09 -25.91
N VAL A 296 -4.43 28.37 -25.79
CA VAL A 296 -5.75 28.85 -25.35
C VAL A 296 -6.47 29.66 -26.42
N LYS A 297 -6.05 29.56 -27.69
CA LYS A 297 -6.53 30.39 -28.79
C LYS A 297 -8.06 30.37 -28.93
N ASP A 298 -8.65 29.17 -29.00
CA ASP A 298 -10.09 29.03 -29.19
C ASP A 298 -10.90 29.63 -28.02
N LEU A 299 -10.40 29.49 -26.79
CA LEU A 299 -11.01 30.08 -25.60
C LEU A 299 -10.90 31.61 -25.64
N SER A 300 -9.73 32.13 -25.99
CA SER A 300 -9.48 33.56 -26.15
C SER A 300 -10.40 34.18 -27.21
N ASP A 301 -10.51 33.57 -28.38
CA ASP A 301 -11.38 34.03 -29.47
C ASP A 301 -12.87 33.98 -29.08
N LYS A 302 -13.26 32.97 -28.29
CA LYS A 302 -14.63 32.87 -27.74
C LYS A 302 -14.93 33.98 -26.74
N ILE A 303 -14.03 34.24 -25.79
CA ILE A 303 -14.18 35.29 -24.77
C ILE A 303 -14.21 36.67 -25.44
N ASN A 304 -13.26 36.96 -26.34
CA ASN A 304 -13.17 38.27 -27.00
C ASN A 304 -14.39 38.59 -27.88
N ARG A 305 -14.96 37.59 -28.57
CA ARG A 305 -16.22 37.76 -29.31
C ARG A 305 -17.38 38.10 -28.39
N ALA A 306 -17.51 37.38 -27.27
CA ALA A 306 -18.56 37.66 -26.29
C ALA A 306 -18.39 39.06 -25.66
N LEU A 307 -17.17 39.43 -25.28
CA LEU A 307 -16.86 40.72 -24.69
C LEU A 307 -17.15 41.88 -25.65
N THR A 308 -16.77 41.74 -26.92
CA THR A 308 -17.02 42.78 -27.94
C THR A 308 -18.52 42.97 -28.17
N ALA A 309 -19.28 41.89 -28.23
CA ALA A 309 -20.74 41.95 -28.37
C ALA A 309 -21.39 42.58 -27.13
N ALA A 310 -21.02 42.15 -25.92
CA ALA A 310 -21.56 42.68 -24.67
C ALA A 310 -21.27 44.17 -24.50
N LYS A 311 -20.04 44.62 -24.79
CA LYS A 311 -19.69 46.05 -24.76
C LYS A 311 -20.51 46.86 -25.75
N LYS A 312 -20.62 46.40 -27.00
CA LYS A 312 -21.44 47.07 -28.02
C LYS A 312 -22.88 47.23 -27.54
N ASP A 313 -23.53 46.16 -27.09
CA ASP A 313 -24.92 46.24 -26.65
C ASP A 313 -25.07 47.16 -25.42
N ASN A 314 -24.10 47.15 -24.49
CA ASN A 314 -24.14 48.02 -23.32
C ASN A 314 -23.92 49.49 -23.67
N ASP A 315 -23.00 49.80 -24.59
CA ASP A 315 -22.66 51.17 -24.99
C ASP A 315 -23.78 51.85 -25.80
N PHE A 316 -24.58 51.06 -26.54
CA PHE A 316 -25.65 51.59 -27.39
C PHE A 316 -27.06 51.43 -26.82
N ILE A 317 -27.30 50.42 -25.96
CA ILE A 317 -28.65 50.03 -25.52
C ILE A 317 -28.79 50.17 -24.00
N TYR A 318 -28.04 49.40 -23.22
CA TYR A 318 -28.35 49.20 -21.79
C TYR A 318 -27.76 50.25 -20.87
N HIS A 319 -26.57 50.77 -21.18
CA HIS A 319 -25.82 51.74 -20.37
C HIS A 319 -25.66 51.29 -18.90
N ASP A 320 -25.55 49.98 -18.68
CA ASP A 320 -25.39 49.40 -17.34
C ASP A 320 -23.97 49.67 -16.82
N ARG A 321 -23.86 49.99 -15.53
CA ARG A 321 -22.57 50.34 -14.93
C ARG A 321 -21.73 49.07 -14.76
N VAL A 322 -20.52 49.07 -15.33
CA VAL A 322 -19.56 47.98 -15.12
C VAL A 322 -19.00 48.07 -13.69
N PRO A 323 -19.25 47.08 -12.81
CA PRO A 323 -18.73 47.05 -11.44
C PRO A 323 -17.24 46.69 -11.41
N ASP A 324 -16.57 46.99 -10.30
CA ASP A 324 -15.21 46.50 -10.05
C ASP A 324 -15.24 45.00 -9.66
N LEU A 325 -14.19 44.25 -9.97
CA LEU A 325 -14.12 42.81 -9.66
C LEU A 325 -14.29 42.47 -8.17
N LYS A 326 -13.84 43.35 -7.27
CA LYS A 326 -13.97 43.19 -5.82
C LYS A 326 -15.41 43.30 -5.32
N ASP A 327 -16.28 43.94 -6.09
CA ASP A 327 -17.69 44.17 -5.74
C ASP A 327 -18.59 43.04 -6.29
N LEU A 328 -18.02 42.11 -7.08
CA LEU A 328 -18.73 40.96 -7.61
C LEU A 328 -18.90 39.85 -6.57
N GLU A 329 -20.04 39.18 -6.60
CA GLU A 329 -20.23 37.98 -5.79
C GLU A 329 -19.25 36.86 -6.21
N PRO A 330 -18.61 36.17 -5.25
CA PRO A 330 -17.75 35.03 -5.54
C PRO A 330 -18.51 33.90 -6.22
N ILE A 331 -17.90 33.29 -7.23
CA ILE A 331 -18.46 32.10 -7.88
C ILE A 331 -18.46 30.95 -6.87
N GLY A 332 -19.58 30.24 -6.75
CA GLY A 332 -19.66 29.05 -5.91
C GLY A 332 -18.70 27.93 -6.37
N LYS A 333 -18.59 26.87 -5.58
CA LYS A 333 -17.70 25.73 -5.87
C LYS A 333 -18.45 24.42 -5.68
N VAL A 334 -18.23 23.45 -6.56
CA VAL A 334 -18.78 22.10 -6.47
C VAL A 334 -17.71 21.10 -6.86
N SER A 335 -17.39 20.18 -5.95
CA SER A 335 -16.50 19.05 -6.23
C SER A 335 -17.31 17.80 -6.58
N LEU A 336 -16.95 17.16 -7.68
CA LEU A 336 -17.49 15.86 -8.11
C LEU A 336 -16.46 14.73 -8.01
N VAL A 337 -15.30 15.04 -7.43
CA VAL A 337 -14.17 14.12 -7.32
C VAL A 337 -13.78 13.90 -5.88
N LYS A 338 -13.23 12.72 -5.60
CA LYS A 338 -12.58 12.38 -4.33
C LYS A 338 -11.37 11.50 -4.58
N ALA A 339 -10.37 11.60 -3.71
CA ALA A 339 -9.28 10.64 -3.68
C ALA A 339 -9.85 9.26 -3.33
N THR A 340 -9.67 8.26 -4.21
CA THR A 340 -10.20 6.91 -4.00
C THR A 340 -9.44 6.20 -2.87
N PRO A 341 -10.08 5.78 -1.77
CA PRO A 341 -9.38 5.06 -0.71
C PRO A 341 -8.75 3.76 -1.23
N VAL A 342 -7.50 3.51 -0.86
CA VAL A 342 -6.79 2.25 -1.17
C VAL A 342 -7.36 1.16 -0.26
N THR A 343 -8.14 0.25 -0.84
CA THR A 343 -8.73 -0.91 -0.15
C THR A 343 -8.31 -2.18 -0.87
N ILE A 344 -7.65 -3.11 -0.17
CA ILE A 344 -7.20 -4.37 -0.76
C ILE A 344 -8.40 -5.34 -0.89
N PRO A 345 -8.55 -6.06 -2.02
CA PRO A 345 -7.69 -6.05 -3.20
C PRO A 345 -7.96 -4.87 -4.16
N LEU A 346 -6.89 -4.32 -4.74
CA LEU A 346 -6.95 -3.33 -5.83
C LEU A 346 -7.22 -3.97 -7.19
N SER A 347 -6.71 -5.18 -7.40
CA SER A 347 -6.87 -5.98 -8.62
C SER A 347 -8.25 -6.63 -8.69
N GLN A 348 -8.74 -6.79 -9.91
CA GLN A 348 -9.93 -7.56 -10.21
C GLN A 348 -9.62 -9.06 -10.13
N LYS A 349 -10.50 -9.81 -9.46
CA LYS A 349 -10.38 -11.27 -9.31
C LYS A 349 -9.06 -11.70 -8.67
N PHE A 350 -8.63 -10.98 -7.63
CA PHE A 350 -7.45 -11.31 -6.85
C PHE A 350 -7.56 -12.72 -6.24
N THR A 351 -6.48 -13.50 -6.34
CA THR A 351 -6.30 -14.77 -5.63
C THR A 351 -4.94 -14.73 -4.95
N ASP A 352 -4.93 -14.96 -3.64
CA ASP A 352 -3.70 -14.99 -2.86
C ASP A 352 -2.95 -16.30 -3.09
N LEU A 353 -1.75 -16.22 -3.68
CA LEU A 353 -0.88 -17.37 -3.93
C LEU A 353 -0.55 -18.15 -2.64
N PHE A 354 -0.58 -17.49 -1.48
CA PHE A 354 -0.24 -18.07 -0.19
C PHE A 354 -1.47 -18.26 0.71
N GLU A 355 -2.69 -18.28 0.18
CA GLU A 355 -3.93 -18.34 0.97
C GLU A 355 -3.90 -19.43 2.07
N LYS A 356 -3.40 -20.63 1.73
CA LYS A 356 -3.28 -21.78 2.65
C LYS A 356 -2.19 -21.63 3.72
N MET A 357 -1.28 -20.66 3.59
CA MET A 357 -0.16 -20.47 4.50
C MET A 357 -0.61 -19.74 5.77
N VAL A 358 -0.31 -20.34 6.92
CA VAL A 358 -0.71 -19.84 8.24
C VAL A 358 0.12 -18.60 8.63
N PRO A 359 -0.51 -17.49 9.06
CA PRO A 359 0.20 -16.29 9.50
C PRO A 359 1.20 -16.52 10.64
N MET A 360 2.29 -15.75 10.67
CA MET A 360 3.36 -15.87 11.66
C MET A 360 2.87 -15.70 13.09
N ALA A 361 1.95 -14.78 13.34
CA ALA A 361 1.37 -14.55 14.66
C ALA A 361 0.68 -15.81 15.22
N VAL A 362 0.04 -16.60 14.36
CA VAL A 362 -0.61 -17.86 14.75
C VAL A 362 0.44 -18.94 15.04
N GLN A 363 1.48 -19.03 14.22
CA GLN A 363 2.58 -19.97 14.45
C GLN A 363 3.30 -19.70 15.77
N GLN A 364 3.62 -18.43 16.05
CA GLN A 364 4.23 -18.01 17.32
C GLN A 364 3.32 -18.31 18.51
N ALA A 365 2.03 -18.00 18.41
CA ALA A 365 1.05 -18.30 19.45
C ALA A 365 0.95 -19.81 19.73
N LEU A 366 0.99 -20.64 18.68
CA LEU A 366 0.95 -22.10 18.82
C LEU A 366 2.20 -22.66 19.51
N THR A 367 3.38 -22.13 19.19
CA THR A 367 4.64 -22.50 19.87
C THR A 367 4.57 -22.16 21.36
N VAL A 368 4.12 -20.94 21.71
CA VAL A 368 3.94 -20.53 23.12
C VAL A 368 2.91 -21.41 23.83
N TYR A 369 1.81 -21.74 23.17
CA TYR A 369 0.80 -22.65 23.72
C TYR A 369 1.39 -24.04 24.02
N ASN A 370 2.12 -24.62 23.07
CA ASN A 370 2.71 -25.95 23.26
C ASN A 370 3.75 -25.97 24.39
N GLN A 371 4.55 -24.90 24.54
CA GLN A 371 5.47 -24.76 25.66
C GLN A 371 4.70 -24.73 26.99
N ARG A 372 3.68 -23.89 27.12
CA ARG A 372 2.86 -23.81 28.34
C ARG A 372 2.16 -25.12 28.67
N LYS A 373 1.67 -25.83 27.64
CA LYS A 373 1.07 -27.16 27.79
C LYS A 373 2.09 -28.16 28.34
N ALA A 374 3.30 -28.19 27.77
CA ALA A 374 4.37 -29.07 28.22
C ALA A 374 4.77 -28.75 29.67
N ASP A 375 4.93 -27.47 30.02
CA ASP A 375 5.28 -27.05 31.38
C ASP A 375 4.21 -27.46 32.39
N LEU A 376 2.93 -27.29 32.06
CA LEU A 376 1.81 -27.69 32.93
C LEU A 376 1.80 -29.20 33.14
N VAL A 377 1.92 -29.98 32.07
CA VAL A 377 1.92 -31.44 32.13
C VAL A 377 3.13 -31.94 32.94
N ASN A 378 4.33 -31.46 32.61
CA ASN A 378 5.55 -31.88 33.28
C ASN A 378 5.56 -31.49 34.76
N ARG A 379 5.09 -30.29 35.10
CA ARG A 379 4.96 -29.84 36.50
C ARG A 379 3.99 -30.73 37.27
N SER A 380 2.83 -31.04 36.70
CA SER A 380 1.82 -31.87 37.35
C SER A 380 2.34 -33.29 37.57
N ILE A 381 2.99 -33.88 36.55
CA ILE A 381 3.62 -35.20 36.66
C ILE A 381 4.75 -35.19 37.70
N GLY A 382 5.61 -34.17 37.70
CA GLY A 382 6.70 -34.01 38.65
C GLY A 382 6.18 -33.96 40.10
N GLN A 383 5.20 -33.09 40.36
CA GLN A 383 4.57 -32.96 41.68
C GLN A 383 3.94 -34.26 42.16
N MET A 384 3.23 -34.98 41.29
CA MET A 384 2.64 -36.29 41.65
C MET A 384 3.72 -37.33 41.98
N ARG A 385 4.82 -37.37 41.20
CA ARG A 385 5.94 -38.29 41.46
C ARG A 385 6.66 -37.97 42.76
N GLU A 386 6.96 -36.69 43.01
CA GLU A 386 7.59 -36.24 44.25
C GLU A 386 6.72 -36.55 45.48
N ALA A 387 5.42 -36.24 45.42
CA ALA A 387 4.50 -36.54 46.51
C ALA A 387 4.36 -38.04 46.75
N THR A 388 4.28 -38.85 45.69
CA THR A 388 4.23 -40.32 45.80
C THR A 388 5.51 -40.87 46.40
N ASN A 389 6.67 -40.41 45.95
CA ASN A 389 7.97 -40.84 46.48
C ASN A 389 8.14 -40.43 47.94
N LEU A 390 7.73 -39.22 48.30
CA LEU A 390 7.75 -38.75 49.69
C LEU A 390 6.83 -39.59 50.57
N ALA A 391 5.58 -39.83 50.12
CA ALA A 391 4.63 -40.67 50.86
C ALA A 391 5.17 -42.10 51.03
N ASN A 392 5.71 -42.71 49.97
CA ASN A 392 6.32 -44.03 50.03
C ASN A 392 7.53 -44.07 50.99
N GLY A 393 8.38 -43.05 50.96
CA GLY A 393 9.53 -42.93 51.86
C GLY A 393 9.12 -42.78 53.33
N VAL A 394 8.12 -41.94 53.60
CA VAL A 394 7.56 -41.75 54.96
C VAL A 394 6.92 -43.06 55.45
N LEU A 395 6.08 -43.71 54.65
CA LEU A 395 5.45 -44.98 55.02
C LEU A 395 6.49 -46.06 55.31
N ALA A 396 7.54 -46.17 54.48
CA ALA A 396 8.63 -47.11 54.70
C ALA A 396 9.39 -46.81 56.01
N SER A 397 9.66 -45.54 56.32
CA SER A 397 10.35 -45.13 57.56
C SER A 397 9.55 -45.45 58.84
N LEU A 398 8.22 -45.54 58.71
CA LEU A 398 7.30 -45.90 59.80
C LEU A 398 6.96 -47.40 59.80
N ASN A 399 7.61 -48.20 58.95
CA ASN A 399 7.31 -49.61 58.71
C ASN A 399 5.84 -49.87 58.33
N LEU A 400 5.17 -48.92 57.68
CA LEU A 400 3.77 -49.06 57.26
C LEU A 400 3.66 -49.51 55.79
N PRO A 401 2.69 -50.38 55.46
CA PRO A 401 1.69 -50.98 56.35
C PRO A 401 2.15 -52.29 57.04
N ALA A 402 3.42 -52.70 56.91
CA ALA A 402 3.88 -53.97 57.48
C ALA A 402 3.67 -54.09 59.01
N ALA A 403 3.88 -53.01 59.76
CA ALA A 403 3.73 -52.95 61.21
C ALA A 403 2.29 -53.17 61.71
N ILE A 404 1.28 -52.88 60.88
CA ILE A 404 -0.14 -53.13 61.21
C ILE A 404 -0.62 -54.50 60.73
N GLU A 405 0.06 -55.08 59.74
CA GLU A 405 -0.24 -56.39 59.18
C GLU A 405 0.44 -57.53 59.95
N ASP A 406 1.55 -57.24 60.64
CA ASP A 406 2.32 -58.22 61.40
C ASP A 406 1.74 -58.44 62.81
N VAL A 407 0.64 -59.20 62.88
CA VAL A 407 -0.09 -59.49 64.14
C VAL A 407 0.59 -60.59 64.97
N SER A 408 1.34 -61.50 64.33
CA SER A 408 1.90 -62.70 64.96
C SER A 408 3.43 -62.74 65.01
N GLY A 409 4.17 -61.96 64.21
CA GLY A 409 5.64 -62.00 64.14
C GLY A 409 6.23 -63.22 63.42
N ASP A 410 5.40 -64.19 63.05
CA ASP A 410 5.81 -65.49 62.48
C ASP A 410 5.57 -65.59 60.96
N SER A 411 4.97 -64.58 60.32
CA SER A 411 4.58 -64.63 58.90
C SER A 411 4.92 -63.34 58.15
N ILE A 412 5.28 -63.45 56.87
CA ILE A 412 5.58 -62.28 56.02
C ILE A 412 4.29 -61.45 55.83
N PRO A 413 4.32 -60.13 56.12
CA PRO A 413 3.18 -59.24 55.92
C PRO A 413 2.65 -59.27 54.48
N GLN A 414 1.32 -59.20 54.34
CA GLN A 414 0.64 -59.37 53.04
C GLN A 414 1.08 -58.33 52.00
N SER A 415 1.28 -57.08 52.39
CA SER A 415 1.75 -56.00 51.52
C SER A 415 3.14 -56.25 50.95
N ILE A 416 4.05 -56.84 51.73
CA ILE A 416 5.40 -57.21 51.28
C ILE A 416 5.32 -58.37 50.29
N LEU A 417 4.48 -59.38 50.58
CA LEU A 417 4.29 -60.51 49.69
C LEU A 417 3.68 -60.10 48.34
N GLN A 418 2.75 -59.14 48.33
CA GLN A 418 2.18 -58.59 47.10
C GLN A 418 3.21 -57.79 46.29
N LYS A 419 4.02 -56.95 46.94
CA LYS A 419 5.13 -56.24 46.28
C LYS A 419 6.15 -57.20 45.68
N SER A 420 6.50 -58.27 46.41
CA SER A 420 7.42 -59.31 45.93
C SER A 420 6.88 -59.97 44.66
N LYS A 421 5.61 -60.39 44.64
CA LYS A 421 4.97 -60.96 43.44
C LYS A 421 4.99 -59.98 42.26
N SER A 422 4.66 -58.71 42.49
CA SER A 422 4.68 -57.69 41.44
C SER A 422 6.07 -57.49 40.82
N VAL A 423 7.14 -57.52 41.62
CA VAL A 423 8.52 -57.43 41.11
C VAL A 423 8.89 -58.66 40.29
N ILE A 424 8.51 -59.86 40.74
CA ILE A 424 8.75 -61.11 40.00
C ILE A 424 8.00 -61.11 38.66
N GLU A 425 6.75 -60.67 38.64
CA GLU A 425 5.94 -60.53 37.41
C GLU A 425 6.55 -59.54 36.41
N GLN A 426 7.27 -58.51 36.89
CA GLN A 426 7.97 -57.54 36.04
C GLN A 426 9.35 -58.03 35.54
N GLY A 427 9.69 -59.31 35.76
CA GLY A 427 10.96 -59.92 35.32
C GLY A 427 12.06 -59.91 36.39
N GLY A 428 11.73 -59.52 37.63
CA GLY A 428 12.65 -59.58 38.76
C GLY A 428 13.92 -58.76 38.56
N VAL A 429 15.04 -59.28 39.08
CA VAL A 429 16.35 -58.62 38.97
C VAL A 429 16.92 -58.67 37.55
N GLU A 430 16.61 -59.73 36.80
CA GLU A 430 17.14 -59.94 35.45
C GLU A 430 16.72 -58.82 34.48
N ALA A 431 15.50 -58.29 34.65
CA ALA A 431 15.04 -57.15 33.87
C ALA A 431 15.88 -55.89 34.11
N ILE A 432 16.31 -55.65 35.36
CA ILE A 432 17.18 -54.52 35.72
C ILE A 432 18.60 -54.77 35.16
N ASP A 433 19.13 -55.98 35.33
CA ASP A 433 20.46 -56.34 34.83
C ASP A 433 20.56 -56.21 33.31
N GLN A 434 19.50 -56.58 32.58
CA GLN A 434 19.43 -56.42 31.13
C GLN A 434 19.43 -54.93 30.73
N LEU A 435 18.62 -54.09 31.39
CA LEU A 435 18.62 -52.64 31.14
C LEU A 435 19.99 -52.00 31.44
N MET A 436 20.68 -52.46 32.49
CA MET A 436 22.03 -52.00 32.82
C MET A 436 23.07 -52.44 31.79
N LYS A 437 22.92 -53.65 31.24
CA LYS A 437 23.79 -54.19 30.19
C LYS A 437 23.63 -53.46 28.86
N ASP A 438 22.41 -53.06 28.51
CA ASP A 438 22.11 -52.41 27.22
C ASP A 438 22.51 -50.92 27.22
N LEU A 439 22.58 -50.28 28.39
CA LEU A 439 22.82 -48.84 28.50
C LEU A 439 24.16 -48.38 27.88
N PRO A 440 25.31 -49.04 28.10
CA PRO A 440 26.56 -48.70 27.44
C PRO A 440 26.53 -48.90 25.92
N GLU A 441 25.84 -49.93 25.43
CA GLU A 441 25.72 -50.20 23.99
C GLU A 441 24.91 -49.10 23.29
N LEU A 442 23.81 -48.66 23.91
CA LEU A 442 23.01 -47.54 23.40
C LEU A 442 23.80 -46.23 23.40
N LEU A 443 24.60 -45.98 24.43
CA LEU A 443 25.49 -44.81 24.47
C LEU A 443 26.53 -44.88 23.35
N GLN A 444 27.17 -46.04 23.16
CA GLN A 444 28.20 -46.25 22.17
C GLN A 444 27.65 -46.06 20.75
N ARG A 445 26.48 -46.62 20.46
CA ARG A 445 25.80 -46.42 19.17
C ARG A 445 25.52 -44.94 18.89
N ASN A 446 25.09 -44.16 19.88
CA ASN A 446 24.87 -42.72 19.69
C ASN A 446 26.18 -41.96 19.44
N ARG A 447 27.30 -42.38 20.07
CA ARG A 447 28.63 -41.81 19.80
C ARG A 447 29.08 -42.12 18.38
N GLU A 448 28.94 -43.37 17.93
CA GLU A 448 29.32 -43.79 16.58
C GLU A 448 28.56 -43.01 15.52
N ILE A 449 27.24 -42.84 15.68
CA ILE A 449 26.42 -42.02 14.78
C ILE A 449 26.93 -40.58 14.74
N LEU A 450 27.30 -40.00 15.89
CA LEU A 450 27.81 -38.64 15.95
C LEU A 450 29.18 -38.51 15.27
N ASP A 451 30.08 -39.45 15.53
CA ASP A 451 31.43 -39.46 14.97
C ASP A 451 31.40 -39.63 13.44
N GLU A 452 30.53 -40.51 12.91
CA GLU A 452 30.34 -40.68 11.46
C GLU A 452 29.82 -39.40 10.78
N VAL A 453 28.91 -38.68 11.43
CA VAL A 453 28.35 -37.42 10.89
C VAL A 453 29.37 -36.28 10.96
N CYS A 454 30.29 -36.28 11.94
CA CYS A 454 31.31 -35.23 12.07
C CYS A 454 32.56 -35.47 11.20
N LEU A 455 32.77 -36.68 10.67
CA LEU A 455 33.88 -37.04 9.78
C LEU A 455 33.58 -36.83 8.29
N GLN A 456 32.30 -36.64 7.92
CA GLN A 456 31.86 -36.19 6.58
C GLN A 456 31.74 -34.67 6.52
#